data_AF-A0A849IQC5-F1
#
_entry.id   AF-A0A849IQC5-F1
#
_cell.length_a   1.000
_cell.length_b   1.000
_cell.length_c   1.000
_cell.angle_alpha   90.00
_cell.angle_beta   90.00
_cell.angle_gamma   90.00
#
_symmetry.space_group_name_H-M   'P 1'
#
loop_
_entity.id
_entity.type
_entity.pdbx_description
1 polymer ?
#
loop_
_entity_poly.entity_id
_entity_poly.type
_entity_poly.pdbx_seq_one_letter_code
_entity_poly.pdbx_strand_id
1 'polypeptide(L)'
;MASVIQIELENFRNWVGTLFTPSTDGITAVVGDNGQGKTNLLESVYYLCVGSSFRTSAKDVLVNTASDQAILHGLIDVKQRRIEVDASISKTQKDRHLVNKKPPAKLSDLRNEIPIVSFSPDDLALIKGPPGNRRTLIDEFLIQTSKSSAALIDEVEKILRHRSALYKSAPFSDPQEIEWSLDVWDEKLAIAGSELVRRRVAALTRLEPLVQDLYGRLSQKGDSLEISYTASFTGELKDALLTSRKDDLRRQVTSVGPHRDDIDVVLAKMPARACASQGEQRTISYVIKAAMCRLLEEVA
;
A
#
# COMPACT_ATOMS: atom_id res chain seq x y z
N MET A 1 -8.00 -13.54 13.37
CA MET A 1 -6.84 -12.81 13.93
C MET A 1 -5.54 -13.49 13.55
N ALA A 2 -4.49 -12.70 13.35
CA ALA A 2 -3.13 -13.15 13.07
C ALA A 2 -2.24 -12.90 14.29
N SER A 3 -1.42 -13.89 14.67
CA SER A 3 -0.49 -13.80 15.81
C SER A 3 0.90 -14.20 15.36
N VAL A 4 1.89 -13.36 15.64
CA VAL A 4 3.29 -13.70 15.43
C VAL A 4 3.75 -14.62 16.55
N ILE A 5 4.30 -15.79 16.21
CA ILE A 5 4.77 -16.80 17.15
C ILE A 5 6.28 -16.66 17.36
N GLN A 6 6.98 -16.44 16.26
CA GLN A 6 8.43 -16.39 16.25
C GLN A 6 8.92 -15.48 15.12
N ILE A 7 9.98 -14.74 15.39
CA ILE A 7 10.73 -13.95 14.41
C ILE A 7 12.21 -14.19 14.66
N GLU A 8 12.93 -14.59 13.63
CA GLU A 8 14.38 -14.72 13.66
C GLU A 8 14.97 -13.77 12.61
N LEU A 9 15.99 -13.03 13.02
CA LEU A 9 16.68 -12.05 12.20
C LEU A 9 18.17 -12.36 12.18
N GLU A 10 18.75 -12.36 10.99
CA GLU A 10 20.20 -12.44 10.79
C GLU A 10 20.63 -11.31 9.85
N ASN A 11 21.60 -10.51 10.29
CA ASN A 11 22.18 -9.39 9.53
C ASN A 11 21.15 -8.38 8.98
N PHE A 12 19.98 -8.25 9.59
CA PHE A 12 18.95 -7.27 9.19
C PHE A 12 19.12 -5.97 9.97
N ARG A 13 19.37 -4.86 9.25
CA ARG A 13 19.67 -3.56 9.85
C ARG A 13 20.82 -3.66 10.87
N ASN A 14 20.56 -3.30 12.13
CA ASN A 14 21.52 -3.38 13.24
C ASN A 14 21.48 -4.73 13.98
N TRP A 15 20.61 -5.67 13.59
CA TRP A 15 20.55 -7.00 14.18
C TRP A 15 21.54 -7.94 13.49
N VAL A 16 22.50 -8.49 14.24
CA VAL A 16 23.48 -9.47 13.71
C VAL A 16 22.87 -10.88 13.73
N GLY A 17 22.24 -11.25 14.84
CA GLY A 17 21.54 -12.52 15.01
C GLY A 17 20.64 -12.45 16.24
N THR A 18 19.35 -12.74 16.09
CA THR A 18 18.40 -12.70 17.22
C THR A 18 17.16 -13.53 16.95
N LEU A 19 16.57 -14.04 18.02
CA LEU A 19 15.32 -14.79 18.03
C LEU A 19 14.35 -14.11 18.99
N PHE A 20 13.18 -13.74 18.49
CA PHE A 20 12.08 -13.19 19.26
C PHE A 20 10.89 -14.15 19.25
N THR A 21 10.40 -14.47 20.43
CA THR A 21 9.14 -15.20 20.64
C THR A 21 8.19 -14.28 21.40
N PRO A 22 7.45 -13.39 20.71
CA PRO A 22 6.51 -12.49 21.36
C PRO A 22 5.35 -13.28 22.00
N SER A 23 4.64 -12.64 22.93
CA SER A 23 3.39 -13.21 23.44
C SER A 23 2.41 -13.35 22.28
N THR A 24 1.82 -14.54 22.12
CA THR A 24 0.83 -14.82 21.08
C THR A 24 -0.51 -14.17 21.35
N ASP A 25 -0.74 -13.77 22.61
CA ASP A 25 -1.93 -13.10 23.09
C ASP A 25 -1.62 -11.66 23.53
N GLY A 26 -2.48 -10.73 23.12
CA GLY A 26 -2.48 -9.35 23.58
C GLY A 26 -1.35 -8.50 22.99
N ILE A 27 -0.78 -7.64 23.83
CA ILE A 27 0.15 -6.58 23.42
C ILE A 27 1.56 -6.98 23.81
N THR A 28 2.47 -7.03 22.83
CA THR A 28 3.91 -7.13 23.08
C THR A 28 4.54 -5.73 23.01
N ALA A 29 5.11 -5.28 24.13
CA ALA A 29 5.83 -4.01 24.20
C ALA A 29 7.34 -4.24 24.05
N VAL A 30 7.95 -3.64 23.03
CA VAL A 30 9.41 -3.66 22.82
C VAL A 30 9.99 -2.34 23.34
N VAL A 31 10.75 -2.42 24.43
CA VAL A 31 11.30 -1.25 25.13
C VAL A 31 12.82 -1.20 25.03
N GLY A 32 13.38 0.00 25.16
CA GLY A 32 14.82 0.25 25.09
C GLY A 32 15.10 1.66 24.58
N ASP A 33 16.37 2.05 24.60
CA ASP A 33 16.79 3.40 24.18
C ASP A 33 16.57 3.66 22.68
N ASN A 34 16.56 4.93 22.32
CA ASN A 34 16.50 5.32 20.91
C ASN A 34 17.72 4.81 20.15
N GLY A 35 17.52 4.37 18.91
CA GLY A 35 18.59 3.81 18.07
C GLY A 35 18.86 2.31 18.28
N GLN A 36 18.29 1.64 19.28
CA GLN A 36 18.55 0.22 19.56
C GLN A 36 17.86 -0.77 18.60
N GLY A 37 17.17 -0.29 17.55
CA GLY A 37 16.56 -1.19 16.55
C GLY A 37 15.12 -1.62 16.82
N LYS A 38 14.41 -0.99 17.77
CA LYS A 38 12.97 -1.23 18.01
C LYS A 38 12.14 -1.13 16.74
N THR A 39 12.31 -0.04 15.98
CA THR A 39 11.65 0.16 14.69
C THR A 39 12.11 -0.85 13.64
N ASN A 40 13.36 -1.30 13.70
CA ASN A 40 13.89 -2.31 12.77
C ASN A 40 13.24 -3.68 13.02
N LEU A 41 12.93 -4.02 14.27
CA LEU A 41 12.16 -5.23 14.60
C LEU A 41 10.72 -5.15 14.07
N LEU A 42 10.04 -4.00 14.22
CA LEU A 42 8.71 -3.83 13.63
C LEU A 42 8.76 -3.86 12.09
N GLU A 43 9.83 -3.32 11.51
CA GLU A 43 10.10 -3.35 10.07
C GLU A 43 10.30 -4.78 9.54
N SER A 44 10.96 -5.66 10.28
CA SER A 44 11.12 -7.06 9.85
C SER A 44 9.81 -7.82 9.87
N VAL A 45 8.94 -7.60 10.87
CA VAL A 45 7.58 -8.18 10.90
C VAL A 45 6.79 -7.73 9.68
N TYR A 46 6.79 -6.42 9.41
CA TYR A 46 6.12 -5.88 8.23
C TYR A 46 6.68 -6.44 6.93
N TYR A 47 8.01 -6.55 6.82
CA TYR A 47 8.67 -7.10 5.64
C TYR A 47 8.26 -8.55 5.37
N LEU A 48 8.16 -9.39 6.41
CA LEU A 48 7.68 -10.77 6.29
C LEU A 48 6.24 -10.85 5.79
N CYS A 49 5.38 -9.90 6.18
CA CYS A 49 3.97 -9.88 5.78
C CYS A 49 3.74 -9.26 4.38
N VAL A 50 4.58 -8.30 3.98
CA VAL A 50 4.32 -7.43 2.81
C VAL A 50 5.32 -7.61 1.68
N GLY A 51 6.52 -8.13 1.99
CA GLY A 51 7.64 -8.31 1.07
C GLY A 51 8.46 -7.04 0.81
N SER A 52 8.18 -5.94 1.50
CA SER A 52 8.89 -4.67 1.34
C SER A 52 8.92 -3.89 2.65
N SER A 53 9.90 -3.01 2.80
CA SER A 53 9.98 -2.12 3.96
C SER A 53 8.93 -0.99 3.88
N PHE A 54 8.35 -0.62 5.03
CA PHE A 54 7.49 0.56 5.14
C PHE A 54 8.28 1.89 5.22
N ARG A 55 9.62 1.84 5.29
CA ARG A 55 10.48 3.02 5.48
C ARG A 55 11.29 3.37 4.24
N THR A 56 11.69 2.37 3.45
CA THR A 56 12.61 2.58 2.33
C THR A 56 12.44 1.53 1.24
N SER A 57 12.69 1.93 -0.01
CA SER A 57 12.85 1.02 -1.15
C SER A 57 14.30 0.59 -1.37
N ALA A 58 15.26 1.20 -0.66
CA ALA A 58 16.69 0.94 -0.78
C ALA A 58 17.08 -0.31 0.03
N LYS A 59 17.30 -1.43 -0.67
CA LYS A 59 17.54 -2.76 -0.08
C LYS A 59 18.87 -2.86 0.65
N ASP A 60 19.88 -2.18 0.15
CA ASP A 60 21.22 -2.12 0.72
C ASP A 60 21.21 -1.62 2.17
N VAL A 61 20.30 -0.70 2.48
CA VAL A 61 20.12 -0.15 3.84
C VAL A 61 19.39 -1.13 4.77
N LEU A 62 18.71 -2.16 4.25
CA LEU A 62 18.06 -3.21 5.05
C LEU A 62 19.07 -4.27 5.52
N VAL A 63 20.19 -4.41 4.82
CA VAL A 63 21.24 -5.37 5.13
C VAL A 63 22.30 -4.70 6.00
N ASN A 64 22.80 -5.42 7.01
CA ASN A 64 23.90 -4.95 7.85
C ASN A 64 25.09 -4.51 6.97
N THR A 65 25.77 -3.43 7.36
CA THR A 65 26.89 -2.88 6.58
C THR A 65 28.04 -3.88 6.41
N ALA A 66 28.24 -4.77 7.38
CA ALA A 66 29.29 -5.79 7.38
C ALA A 66 28.89 -7.12 6.70
N SER A 67 27.71 -7.18 6.07
CA SER A 67 27.18 -8.41 5.45
C SER A 67 26.68 -8.13 4.03
N ASP A 68 26.64 -9.15 3.18
CA ASP A 68 26.10 -9.04 1.82
C ASP A 68 24.61 -9.43 1.71
N GLN A 69 24.09 -10.06 2.77
CA GLN A 69 22.73 -10.57 2.83
C GLN A 69 22.17 -10.47 4.26
N ALA A 70 20.85 -10.25 4.34
CA ALA A 70 20.05 -10.42 5.56
C ALA A 70 19.07 -11.59 5.39
N ILE A 71 18.81 -12.31 6.48
CA ILE A 71 17.84 -13.41 6.52
C ILE A 71 16.79 -13.09 7.58
N LEU A 72 15.53 -13.22 7.20
CA LEU A 72 14.38 -13.09 8.07
C LEU A 72 13.61 -14.41 8.02
N HIS A 73 13.23 -14.92 9.18
CA HIS A 73 12.34 -16.06 9.31
C HIS A 73 11.20 -15.70 10.28
N GLY A 74 9.98 -16.08 9.94
CA GLY A 74 8.80 -15.82 10.73
C GLY A 74 7.85 -17.00 10.79
N LEU A 75 7.33 -17.29 11.98
CA LEU A 75 6.20 -18.20 12.18
C LEU A 75 5.00 -17.37 12.64
N ILE A 76 3.93 -17.41 11.85
CA ILE A 76 2.74 -16.57 12.06
C ILE A 76 1.50 -17.45 11.98
N ASP A 77 0.69 -17.44 13.02
CA ASP A 77 -0.60 -18.13 13.02
C ASP A 77 -1.67 -17.19 12.47
N VAL A 78 -2.35 -17.57 11.39
CA VAL A 78 -3.44 -16.82 10.76
C VAL A 78 -4.65 -17.73 10.64
N LYS A 79 -5.78 -17.35 11.26
CA LYS A 79 -7.03 -18.15 11.22
C LYS A 79 -6.80 -19.64 11.57
N GLN A 80 -6.06 -19.92 12.64
CA GLN A 80 -5.68 -21.26 13.10
C GLN A 80 -4.72 -22.05 12.17
N ARG A 81 -4.20 -21.42 11.12
CA ARG A 81 -3.16 -22.01 10.26
C ARG A 81 -1.81 -21.37 10.56
N ARG A 82 -0.81 -22.20 10.81
CA ARG A 82 0.58 -21.74 10.88
C ARG A 82 1.13 -21.48 9.47
N ILE A 83 1.69 -20.29 9.29
CA ILE A 83 2.37 -19.85 8.07
C ILE A 83 3.84 -19.61 8.43
N GLU A 84 4.72 -20.31 7.74
CA GLU A 84 6.17 -20.09 7.78
C GLU A 84 6.55 -19.15 6.64
N VAL A 85 7.23 -18.05 6.94
CA VAL A 85 7.70 -17.09 5.92
C VAL A 85 9.19 -16.88 6.09
N ASP A 86 9.93 -17.06 5.00
CA ASP A 86 11.36 -16.76 4.91
C ASP A 86 11.59 -15.63 3.91
N ALA A 87 12.49 -14.71 4.24
CA ALA A 87 12.99 -13.71 3.31
C ALA A 87 14.51 -13.63 3.37
N SER A 88 15.14 -13.69 2.20
CA SER A 88 16.56 -13.43 1.98
C SER A 88 16.67 -12.15 1.16
N ILE A 89 17.30 -11.13 1.76
CA ILE A 89 17.46 -9.80 1.18
C ILE A 89 18.93 -9.64 0.82
N SER A 90 19.23 -9.35 -0.45
CA SER A 90 20.60 -9.22 -0.93
C SER A 90 20.90 -7.79 -1.39
N LYS A 91 22.14 -7.33 -1.16
CA LYS A 91 22.61 -6.03 -1.70
C LYS A 91 22.76 -6.04 -3.22
N THR A 92 23.08 -7.20 -3.79
CA THR A 92 23.45 -7.32 -5.22
C THR A 92 22.53 -8.25 -6.00
N GLN A 93 21.94 -9.24 -5.33
CA GLN A 93 21.08 -10.23 -5.96
C GLN A 93 19.59 -9.92 -5.77
N LYS A 94 18.75 -10.66 -6.49
CA LYS A 94 17.29 -10.59 -6.30
C LYS A 94 16.92 -11.25 -4.98
N ASP A 95 16.09 -10.56 -4.20
CA ASP A 95 15.53 -11.11 -2.97
C ASP A 95 14.76 -12.40 -3.23
N ARG A 96 14.82 -13.31 -2.26
CA ARG A 96 14.10 -14.57 -2.27
C ARG A 96 13.13 -14.61 -1.11
N HIS A 97 11.89 -14.93 -1.41
CA HIS A 97 10.83 -15.11 -0.42
C HIS A 97 10.30 -16.53 -0.53
N LEU A 98 10.03 -17.17 0.61
CA LEU A 98 9.39 -18.48 0.68
C LEU A 98 8.21 -18.40 1.64
N VAL A 99 7.13 -19.08 1.28
CA VAL A 99 5.96 -19.29 2.13
C VAL A 99 5.77 -20.80 2.27
N ASN A 100 5.83 -21.32 3.49
CA ASN A 100 5.85 -22.75 3.78
C ASN A 100 6.90 -23.47 2.90
N LYS A 101 8.12 -22.90 2.88
CA LYS A 101 9.31 -23.39 2.15
C LYS A 101 9.19 -23.39 0.62
N LYS A 102 8.16 -22.76 0.04
CA LYS A 102 7.96 -22.66 -1.42
C LYS A 102 7.94 -21.20 -1.87
N PRO A 103 8.54 -20.86 -3.03
CA PRO A 103 8.41 -19.52 -3.58
C PRO A 103 6.92 -19.19 -3.85
N PRO A 104 6.42 -18.02 -3.42
CA PRO A 104 5.06 -17.60 -3.79
C PRO A 104 4.99 -17.29 -5.29
N ALA A 105 3.80 -17.42 -5.88
CA ALA A 105 3.60 -17.10 -7.30
C ALA A 105 3.82 -15.60 -7.56
N LYS A 106 3.35 -14.76 -6.63
CA LYS A 106 3.61 -13.32 -6.59
C LYS A 106 3.90 -12.87 -5.17
N LEU A 107 4.71 -11.82 -5.03
CA LEU A 107 5.00 -11.24 -3.72
C LEU A 107 3.75 -10.63 -3.05
N SER A 108 2.79 -10.15 -3.85
CA SER A 108 1.48 -9.68 -3.39
C SER A 108 0.61 -10.78 -2.76
N ASP A 109 0.94 -12.06 -2.95
CA ASP A 109 0.26 -13.17 -2.27
C ASP A 109 0.53 -13.15 -0.77
N LEU A 110 1.72 -12.70 -0.31
CA LEU A 110 2.04 -12.55 1.12
C LEU A 110 1.03 -11.65 1.83
N ARG A 111 0.72 -10.51 1.21
CA ARG A 111 -0.21 -9.49 1.73
C ARG A 111 -1.64 -10.00 1.87
N ASN A 112 -2.02 -11.01 1.07
CA ASN A 112 -3.32 -11.67 1.18
C ASN A 112 -3.35 -12.74 2.27
N GLU A 113 -2.20 -13.36 2.57
CA GLU A 113 -2.13 -14.46 3.53
C GLU A 113 -1.97 -13.97 4.97
N ILE A 114 -1.27 -12.85 5.18
CA ILE A 114 -0.98 -12.32 6.52
C ILE A 114 -1.45 -10.86 6.60
N PRO A 115 -2.62 -10.59 7.23
CA PRO A 115 -3.10 -9.23 7.39
C PRO A 115 -2.20 -8.46 8.37
N ILE A 116 -1.85 -7.23 8.00
CA ILE A 116 -1.02 -6.36 8.82
C ILE A 116 -1.37 -4.88 8.59
N VAL A 117 -1.39 -4.13 9.69
CA VAL A 117 -1.47 -2.66 9.66
C VAL A 117 -0.30 -2.11 10.46
N SER A 118 0.51 -1.26 9.83
CA SER A 118 1.61 -0.56 10.50
C SER A 118 1.18 0.85 10.88
N PHE A 119 1.66 1.32 12.03
CA PHE A 119 1.55 2.73 12.43
C PHE A 119 2.96 3.29 12.57
N SER A 120 3.23 4.39 11.87
CA SER A 120 4.56 5.02 11.82
C SER A 120 4.44 6.54 12.01
N PRO A 121 5.45 7.22 12.59
CA PRO A 121 5.53 8.67 12.58
C PRO A 121 5.41 9.30 11.18
N ASP A 122 5.79 8.57 10.14
CA ASP A 122 5.72 9.01 8.74
C ASP A 122 4.29 9.03 8.18
N ASP A 123 3.31 8.48 8.90
CA ASP A 123 1.90 8.44 8.47
C ASP A 123 1.25 9.82 8.35
N LEU A 124 1.89 10.87 8.90
CA LEU A 124 1.54 12.26 8.61
C LEU A 124 1.57 12.58 7.11
N ALA A 125 2.39 11.85 6.33
CA ALA A 125 2.46 11.97 4.89
C ALA A 125 1.16 11.54 4.19
N LEU A 126 0.26 10.79 4.85
CA LEU A 126 -1.07 10.50 4.31
C LEU A 126 -1.90 11.77 4.16
N ILE A 127 -1.73 12.74 5.08
CA ILE A 127 -2.49 13.99 5.08
C ILE A 127 -1.76 15.09 4.32
N LYS A 128 -0.45 15.24 4.56
CA LYS A 128 0.36 16.33 3.99
C LYS A 128 0.96 16.03 2.62
N GLY A 129 1.18 14.74 2.35
CA GLY A 129 1.89 14.26 1.18
C GLY A 129 1.03 14.26 -0.10
N PRO A 130 1.63 13.79 -1.19
CA PRO A 130 0.95 13.73 -2.47
C PRO A 130 -0.20 12.70 -2.47
N PRO A 131 -1.14 12.82 -3.41
CA PRO A 131 -2.23 11.86 -3.63
C PRO A 131 -1.81 10.39 -3.70
N GLY A 132 -0.58 10.15 -4.19
CA GLY A 132 0.00 8.81 -4.27
C GLY A 132 -0.01 8.05 -2.95
N ASN A 133 0.25 8.74 -1.83
CA ASN A 133 0.29 8.09 -0.51
C ASN A 133 -1.09 7.54 -0.12
N ARG A 134 -2.16 8.26 -0.43
CA ARG A 134 -3.54 7.85 -0.15
C ARG A 134 -4.01 6.74 -1.10
N ARG A 135 -3.60 6.80 -2.38
CA ARG A 135 -3.83 5.70 -3.33
C ARG A 135 -3.14 4.42 -2.88
N THR A 136 -1.86 4.50 -2.48
CA THR A 136 -1.13 3.34 -1.96
C THR A 136 -1.82 2.76 -0.73
N LEU A 137 -2.27 3.60 0.21
CA LEU A 137 -2.97 3.13 1.40
C LEU A 137 -4.26 2.35 1.05
N ILE A 138 -5.12 2.90 0.18
CA ILE A 138 -6.37 2.20 -0.19
C ILE A 138 -6.10 0.95 -1.03
N ASP A 139 -5.08 0.97 -1.89
CA ASP A 139 -4.68 -0.20 -2.69
C ASP A 139 -4.13 -1.31 -1.81
N GLU A 140 -3.30 -0.99 -0.82
CA GLU A 140 -2.81 -1.94 0.19
C GLU A 140 -3.97 -2.57 0.97
N PHE A 141 -4.97 -1.77 1.38
CA PHE A 141 -6.17 -2.29 2.03
C PHE A 141 -6.98 -3.22 1.11
N LEU A 142 -7.16 -2.87 -0.17
CA LEU A 142 -7.85 -3.71 -1.14
C LEU A 142 -7.10 -5.02 -1.42
N ILE A 143 -5.77 -4.98 -1.46
CA ILE A 143 -4.92 -6.18 -1.64
C ILE A 143 -5.10 -7.13 -0.45
N GLN A 144 -5.12 -6.63 0.78
CA GLN A 144 -5.28 -7.48 1.97
C GLN A 144 -6.69 -8.12 2.08
N THR A 145 -7.70 -7.53 1.43
CA THR A 145 -9.09 -8.02 1.48
C THR A 145 -9.44 -8.99 0.34
N SER A 146 -8.73 -8.97 -0.79
CA SER A 146 -9.04 -9.88 -1.91
C SER A 146 -7.90 -10.08 -2.91
N LYS A 147 -7.62 -11.35 -3.24
CA LYS A 147 -6.71 -11.74 -4.34
C LYS A 147 -7.13 -11.14 -5.69
N SER A 148 -8.44 -11.01 -5.91
CA SER A 148 -8.96 -10.42 -7.16
C SER A 148 -8.62 -8.93 -7.27
N SER A 149 -8.56 -8.21 -6.14
CA SER A 149 -8.17 -6.80 -6.12
C SER A 149 -6.68 -6.64 -6.40
N ALA A 150 -5.85 -7.52 -5.83
CA ALA A 150 -4.42 -7.55 -6.12
C ALA A 150 -4.15 -7.77 -7.63
N ALA A 151 -4.83 -8.75 -8.24
CA ALA A 151 -4.71 -9.01 -9.67
C ALA A 151 -5.18 -7.82 -10.54
N LEU A 152 -6.25 -7.13 -10.12
CA LEU A 152 -6.77 -5.96 -10.81
C LEU A 152 -5.80 -4.77 -10.76
N ILE A 153 -5.22 -4.50 -9.59
CA ILE A 153 -4.24 -3.41 -9.41
C ILE A 153 -2.99 -3.70 -10.26
N ASP A 154 -2.46 -4.92 -10.22
CA ASP A 154 -1.35 -5.36 -11.08
C ASP A 154 -1.65 -5.13 -12.57
N GLU A 155 -2.88 -5.47 -13.02
CA GLU A 155 -3.30 -5.33 -14.41
C GLU A 155 -3.38 -3.86 -14.82
N VAL A 156 -3.96 -2.99 -13.99
CA VAL A 156 -4.01 -1.54 -14.23
C VAL A 156 -2.59 -0.97 -14.34
N GLU A 157 -1.68 -1.31 -13.43
CA GLU A 157 -0.28 -0.87 -13.49
C GLU A 157 0.43 -1.36 -14.75
N LYS A 158 0.17 -2.61 -15.18
CA LYS A 158 0.72 -3.17 -16.41
C LYS A 158 0.21 -2.42 -17.64
N ILE A 159 -1.09 -2.16 -17.73
CA ILE A 159 -1.69 -1.38 -18.83
C ILE A 159 -1.05 0.02 -18.89
N LEU A 160 -0.94 0.71 -17.75
CA LEU A 160 -0.31 2.04 -17.69
C LEU A 160 1.15 2.04 -18.14
N ARG A 161 1.93 1.00 -17.78
CA ARG A 161 3.31 0.84 -18.26
C ARG A 161 3.37 0.65 -19.78
N HIS A 162 2.51 -0.19 -20.35
CA HIS A 162 2.45 -0.37 -21.80
C HIS A 162 2.07 0.93 -22.53
N ARG A 163 1.09 1.67 -22.01
CA ARG A 163 0.70 2.98 -22.55
C ARG A 163 1.84 3.99 -22.50
N SER A 164 2.54 4.08 -21.37
CA SER A 164 3.70 4.97 -21.23
C SER A 164 4.83 4.63 -22.21
N ALA A 165 5.07 3.33 -22.45
CA ALA A 165 6.02 2.89 -23.46
C ALA A 165 5.58 3.29 -24.87
N LEU A 166 4.29 3.10 -25.20
CA LEU A 166 3.71 3.45 -26.49
C LEU A 166 3.81 4.96 -26.79
N TYR A 167 3.55 5.82 -25.80
CA TYR A 167 3.72 7.26 -25.98
C TYR A 167 5.18 7.68 -26.22
N LYS A 168 6.12 6.97 -25.59
CA LYS A 168 7.55 7.24 -25.78
C LYS A 168 8.06 6.77 -27.15
N SER A 169 7.48 5.70 -27.70
CA SER A 169 7.83 5.20 -29.03
C SER A 169 7.13 5.95 -30.16
N ALA A 170 5.99 6.62 -29.89
CA ALA A 170 5.17 7.29 -30.89
C ALA A 170 5.92 8.21 -31.88
N PRO A 171 6.96 8.98 -31.50
CA PRO A 171 7.72 9.80 -32.45
C PRO A 171 8.48 9.02 -33.52
N PHE A 172 8.67 7.70 -33.35
CA PHE A 172 9.48 6.84 -34.21
C PHE A 172 8.68 5.71 -34.86
N SER A 173 7.36 5.70 -34.70
CA SER A 173 6.46 4.64 -35.16
C SER A 173 5.43 5.17 -36.15
N ASP A 174 4.78 4.27 -36.89
CA ASP A 174 3.66 4.63 -37.75
C ASP A 174 2.50 5.20 -36.89
N PRO A 175 2.04 6.44 -37.14
CA PRO A 175 0.92 7.03 -36.41
C PRO A 175 -0.32 6.13 -36.36
N GLN A 176 -0.62 5.39 -37.44
CA GLN A 176 -1.81 4.56 -37.52
C GLN A 176 -1.71 3.31 -36.63
N GLU A 177 -0.50 2.75 -36.51
CA GLU A 177 -0.21 1.64 -35.60
C GLU A 177 -0.30 2.07 -34.13
N ILE A 178 0.21 3.26 -33.81
CA ILE A 178 0.10 3.86 -32.47
C ILE A 178 -1.36 4.08 -32.09
N GLU A 179 -2.17 4.62 -33.00
CA GLU A 179 -3.59 4.89 -32.76
C GLU A 179 -4.37 3.60 -32.49
N TRP A 180 -4.21 2.58 -33.33
CA TRP A 180 -4.86 1.28 -33.13
C TRP A 180 -4.42 0.61 -31.83
N SER A 181 -3.13 0.67 -31.51
CA SER A 181 -2.61 0.16 -30.23
C SER A 181 -3.21 0.93 -29.05
N LEU A 182 -3.36 2.25 -29.14
CA LEU A 182 -3.98 3.06 -28.10
C LEU A 182 -5.46 2.72 -27.91
N ASP A 183 -6.20 2.40 -28.97
CA ASP A 183 -7.60 1.96 -28.85
C ASP A 183 -7.72 0.69 -27.98
N VAL A 184 -6.87 -0.30 -28.24
CA VAL A 184 -6.85 -1.56 -27.47
C VAL A 184 -6.50 -1.29 -25.99
N TRP A 185 -5.53 -0.43 -25.72
CA TRP A 185 -5.14 -0.11 -24.35
C TRP A 185 -6.11 0.82 -23.64
N ASP A 186 -6.78 1.72 -24.35
CA ASP A 186 -7.84 2.57 -23.81
C ASP A 186 -9.03 1.72 -23.37
N GLU A 187 -9.45 0.74 -24.19
CA GLU A 187 -10.53 -0.17 -23.83
C GLU A 187 -10.17 -1.00 -22.59
N LYS A 188 -8.97 -1.59 -22.55
CA LYS A 188 -8.51 -2.35 -21.38
C LYS A 188 -8.43 -1.49 -20.12
N LEU A 189 -7.90 -0.26 -20.24
CA LEU A 189 -7.81 0.65 -19.10
C LEU A 189 -9.19 1.13 -18.64
N ALA A 190 -10.12 1.37 -19.57
CA ALA A 190 -11.48 1.74 -19.23
C ALA A 190 -12.16 0.65 -18.40
N ILE A 191 -12.02 -0.62 -18.79
CA ILE A 191 -12.62 -1.76 -18.07
C ILE A 191 -11.95 -1.94 -16.69
N ALA A 192 -10.63 -2.17 -16.67
CA ALA A 192 -9.91 -2.48 -15.43
C ALA A 192 -9.87 -1.27 -14.48
N GLY A 193 -9.67 -0.07 -15.03
CA GLY A 193 -9.60 1.17 -14.27
C GLY A 193 -10.94 1.53 -13.63
N SER A 194 -12.06 1.40 -14.35
CA SER A 194 -13.39 1.66 -13.77
C SER A 194 -13.74 0.67 -12.67
N GLU A 195 -13.35 -0.60 -12.80
CA GLU A 195 -13.52 -1.59 -11.73
C GLU A 195 -12.68 -1.24 -10.49
N LEU A 196 -11.44 -0.76 -10.68
CA LEU A 196 -10.60 -0.33 -9.56
C LEU A 196 -11.21 0.87 -8.83
N VAL A 197 -11.71 1.86 -9.57
CA VAL A 197 -12.45 3.00 -9.00
C VAL A 197 -13.64 2.51 -8.18
N ARG A 198 -14.47 1.60 -8.72
CA ARG A 198 -15.62 1.03 -7.98
C ARG A 198 -15.20 0.39 -6.67
N ARG A 199 -14.12 -0.39 -6.65
CA ARG A 199 -13.62 -1.06 -5.43
C ARG A 199 -13.11 -0.06 -4.40
N ARG A 200 -12.38 0.97 -4.83
CA ARG A 200 -11.89 2.03 -3.95
C ARG A 200 -13.03 2.83 -3.33
N VAL A 201 -14.03 3.20 -4.14
CA VAL A 201 -15.24 3.89 -3.66
C VAL A 201 -15.98 3.02 -2.64
N ALA A 202 -16.23 1.75 -2.96
CA ALA A 202 -16.90 0.82 -2.05
C ALA A 202 -16.15 0.62 -0.72
N ALA A 203 -14.81 0.55 -0.77
CA ALA A 203 -13.98 0.49 0.43
C ALA A 203 -14.08 1.77 1.26
N LEU A 204 -14.03 2.95 0.63
CA LEU A 204 -14.17 4.23 1.32
C LEU A 204 -15.55 4.41 1.95
N THR A 205 -16.64 4.01 1.27
CA THR A 205 -18.00 4.02 1.84
C THR A 205 -18.11 3.18 3.11
N ARG A 206 -17.38 2.07 3.22
CA ARG A 206 -17.31 1.26 4.45
C ARG A 206 -16.42 1.88 5.52
N LEU A 207 -15.33 2.54 5.13
CA LEU A 207 -14.37 3.16 6.04
C LEU A 207 -14.92 4.45 6.66
N GLU A 208 -15.63 5.26 5.90
CA GLU A 208 -16.12 6.58 6.31
C GLU A 208 -16.86 6.59 7.67
N PRO A 209 -17.89 5.75 7.91
CA PRO A 209 -18.59 5.77 9.20
C PRO A 209 -17.69 5.35 10.37
N LEU A 210 -16.73 4.44 10.15
CA LEU A 210 -15.77 4.03 11.18
C LEU A 210 -14.77 5.14 11.48
N VAL A 211 -14.31 5.85 10.45
CA VAL A 211 -13.41 6.99 10.57
C VAL A 211 -14.10 8.13 11.32
N GLN A 212 -15.36 8.43 11.00
CA GLN A 212 -16.17 9.43 11.71
C GLN A 212 -16.34 9.07 13.19
N ASP A 213 -16.77 7.85 13.51
CA ASP A 213 -16.96 7.38 14.89
C ASP A 213 -15.65 7.43 15.69
N LEU A 214 -14.57 6.87 15.14
CA LEU A 214 -13.27 6.83 15.82
C LEU A 214 -12.69 8.23 16.03
N TYR A 215 -12.81 9.11 15.04
CA TYR A 215 -12.34 10.49 15.19
C TYR A 215 -13.15 11.25 16.22
N GLY A 216 -14.49 11.11 16.23
CA GLY A 216 -15.37 11.73 17.22
C GLY A 216 -15.05 11.32 18.67
N ARG A 217 -14.61 10.08 18.88
CA ARG A 217 -14.17 9.59 20.21
C ARG A 217 -12.83 10.14 20.67
N LEU A 218 -11.94 10.49 19.73
CA LEU A 218 -10.58 10.97 20.02
C LEU A 218 -10.48 12.51 19.99
N SER A 219 -11.36 13.17 19.24
CA SER A 219 -11.39 14.62 19.13
C SER A 219 -12.07 15.24 20.35
N GLN A 220 -11.41 16.19 20.99
CA GLN A 220 -11.98 16.94 22.11
C GLN A 220 -12.97 18.02 21.66
N LYS A 221 -12.99 18.37 20.36
CA LYS A 221 -13.75 19.51 19.82
C LYS A 221 -15.08 19.12 19.16
N GLY A 222 -15.33 17.84 18.93
CA GLY A 222 -16.53 17.37 18.21
C GLY A 222 -16.52 17.69 16.71
N ASP A 223 -15.35 17.98 16.14
CA ASP A 223 -15.20 18.26 14.71
C ASP A 223 -15.54 17.02 13.86
N SER A 224 -16.21 17.21 12.72
CA SER A 224 -16.47 16.14 11.75
C SER A 224 -15.27 15.87 10.87
N LEU A 225 -14.97 14.59 10.64
CA LEU A 225 -13.94 14.12 9.72
C LEU A 225 -14.62 13.34 8.60
N GLU A 226 -14.43 13.77 7.35
CA GLU A 226 -15.00 13.15 6.16
C GLU A 226 -13.88 12.67 5.25
N ILE A 227 -14.08 11.51 4.63
CA ILE A 227 -13.19 10.96 3.61
C ILE A 227 -13.98 10.60 2.36
N SER A 228 -13.55 11.07 1.20
CA SER A 228 -14.27 10.87 -0.05
C SER A 228 -13.34 10.61 -1.23
N TYR A 229 -13.84 9.88 -2.23
CA TYR A 229 -13.09 9.60 -3.44
C TYR A 229 -13.26 10.73 -4.47
N THR A 230 -12.17 11.19 -5.06
CA THR A 230 -12.19 12.22 -6.11
C THR A 230 -11.52 11.68 -7.36
N ALA A 231 -12.33 11.39 -8.37
CA ALA A 231 -11.86 10.92 -9.66
C ALA A 231 -11.22 12.05 -10.48
N SER A 232 -10.20 11.72 -11.26
CA SER A 232 -9.51 12.61 -12.20
C SER A 232 -10.30 12.88 -13.49
N PHE A 233 -11.47 12.27 -13.62
CA PHE A 233 -12.32 12.32 -14.80
C PHE A 233 -13.79 12.35 -14.40
N THR A 234 -14.64 12.74 -15.35
CA THR A 234 -16.10 12.75 -15.22
C THR A 234 -16.71 11.87 -16.29
N GLY A 235 -17.84 11.23 -16.00
CA GLY A 235 -18.47 10.28 -16.94
C GLY A 235 -17.70 8.96 -17.04
N GLU A 236 -17.75 8.34 -18.22
CA GLU A 236 -17.06 7.07 -18.46
C GLU A 236 -15.56 7.28 -18.70
N LEU A 237 -14.72 6.43 -18.12
CA LEU A 237 -13.26 6.51 -18.27
C LEU A 237 -12.84 6.39 -19.75
N LYS A 238 -13.58 5.62 -20.55
CA LYS A 238 -13.33 5.47 -21.99
C LYS A 238 -13.39 6.81 -22.73
N ASP A 239 -14.44 7.59 -22.49
CA ASP A 239 -14.64 8.89 -23.15
C ASP A 239 -13.62 9.92 -22.67
N ALA A 240 -13.27 9.87 -21.39
CA ALA A 240 -12.23 10.72 -20.82
C ALA A 240 -10.86 10.44 -21.46
N LEU A 241 -10.49 9.15 -21.64
CA LEU A 241 -9.25 8.74 -22.29
C LEU A 241 -9.18 9.19 -23.76
N LEU A 242 -10.29 9.04 -24.49
CA LEU A 242 -10.38 9.52 -25.88
C LEU A 242 -10.20 11.04 -25.96
N THR A 243 -10.84 11.79 -25.05
CA THR A 243 -10.76 13.26 -25.00
C THR A 243 -9.35 13.74 -24.64
N SER A 244 -8.66 13.08 -23.70
CA SER A 244 -7.31 13.47 -23.27
C SER A 244 -6.21 13.01 -24.23
N ARG A 245 -6.49 12.04 -25.11
CA ARG A 245 -5.49 11.32 -25.92
C ARG A 245 -4.48 12.21 -26.64
N LYS A 246 -4.95 13.28 -27.29
CA LYS A 246 -4.07 14.19 -28.05
C LYS A 246 -3.07 14.91 -27.15
N ASP A 247 -3.51 15.39 -25.98
CA ASP A 247 -2.62 16.05 -25.03
C ASP A 247 -1.72 15.03 -24.31
N ASP A 248 -2.24 13.84 -24.03
CA ASP A 248 -1.50 12.72 -23.41
C ASP A 248 -0.35 12.24 -24.30
N LEU A 249 -0.57 12.11 -25.60
CA LEU A 249 0.46 11.80 -26.60
C LEU A 249 1.56 12.87 -26.61
N ARG A 250 1.18 14.15 -26.62
CA ARG A 250 2.12 15.28 -26.60
C ARG A 250 2.95 15.32 -25.32
N ARG A 251 2.34 15.04 -24.17
CA ARG A 251 3.00 15.05 -22.84
C ARG A 251 3.66 13.72 -22.48
N GLN A 252 3.46 12.68 -23.30
CA GLN A 252 3.89 11.32 -23.07
C GLN A 252 3.44 10.71 -21.73
N VAL A 253 2.20 11.02 -21.34
CA VAL A 253 1.66 10.61 -20.04
C VAL A 253 0.16 10.41 -20.11
N THR A 254 -0.37 9.38 -19.45
CA THR A 254 -1.82 9.24 -19.28
C THR A 254 -2.28 10.17 -18.15
N SER A 255 -3.11 11.16 -18.48
CA SER A 255 -3.54 12.21 -17.54
C SER A 255 -4.81 11.90 -16.76
N VAL A 256 -5.61 10.94 -17.22
CA VAL A 256 -6.89 10.53 -16.59
C VAL A 256 -6.91 9.05 -16.23
N GLY A 257 -7.56 8.70 -15.12
CA GLY A 257 -7.73 7.32 -14.64
C GLY A 257 -7.32 7.13 -13.17
N PRO A 258 -7.50 5.93 -12.60
CA PRO A 258 -7.32 5.67 -11.16
C PRO A 258 -5.91 5.96 -10.61
N HIS A 259 -4.88 6.01 -11.45
CA HIS A 259 -3.53 6.42 -11.05
C HIS A 259 -3.39 7.93 -10.81
N ARG A 260 -4.41 8.72 -11.19
CA ARG A 260 -4.49 10.18 -11.08
C ARG A 260 -5.51 10.66 -10.06
N ASP A 261 -6.42 9.80 -9.65
CA ASP A 261 -7.48 10.06 -8.67
C ASP A 261 -6.91 10.32 -7.26
N ASP A 262 -7.70 10.90 -6.37
CA ASP A 262 -7.31 11.19 -4.99
C ASP A 262 -8.38 10.78 -3.98
N ILE A 263 -8.00 10.79 -2.70
CA ILE A 263 -8.90 10.66 -1.56
C ILE A 263 -8.83 11.97 -0.81
N ASP A 264 -9.95 12.69 -0.78
CA ASP A 264 -10.05 13.92 -0.01
C ASP A 264 -10.28 13.59 1.45
N VAL A 265 -9.62 14.38 2.31
CA VAL A 265 -9.75 14.30 3.76
C VAL A 265 -10.15 15.69 4.25
N VAL A 266 -11.37 15.79 4.76
CA VAL A 266 -11.98 17.07 5.13
C VAL A 266 -12.23 17.06 6.64
N LEU A 267 -11.66 18.05 7.32
CA LEU A 267 -11.85 18.28 8.75
C LEU A 267 -12.65 19.57 8.95
N ALA A 268 -13.77 19.49 9.66
CA ALA A 268 -14.65 20.65 9.91
C ALA A 268 -15.00 21.43 8.63
N LYS A 269 -15.36 20.71 7.56
CA LYS A 269 -15.69 21.24 6.22
C LYS A 269 -14.54 21.93 5.48
N MET A 270 -13.31 21.82 5.95
CA MET A 270 -12.12 22.34 5.29
C MET A 270 -11.13 21.23 4.96
N PRO A 271 -10.34 21.33 3.88
CA PRO A 271 -9.31 20.34 3.57
C PRO A 271 -8.33 20.18 4.73
N ALA A 272 -8.23 18.96 5.30
CA ALA A 272 -7.40 18.68 6.47
C ALA A 272 -5.92 19.02 6.26
N ARG A 273 -5.45 18.91 5.01
CA ARG A 273 -4.09 19.32 4.61
C ARG A 273 -3.78 20.77 4.93
N ALA A 274 -4.77 21.66 4.79
CA ALA A 274 -4.61 23.11 4.94
C ALA A 274 -4.92 23.59 6.36
N CYS A 275 -5.94 23.02 7.03
CA CYS A 275 -6.44 23.54 8.31
C CYS A 275 -6.01 22.73 9.54
N ALA A 276 -5.74 21.43 9.42
CA ALA A 276 -5.52 20.58 10.58
C ALA A 276 -4.14 20.86 11.21
N SER A 277 -4.13 21.02 12.53
CA SER A 277 -2.90 21.08 13.31
C SER A 277 -2.10 19.77 13.19
N GLN A 278 -0.82 19.80 13.56
CA GLN A 278 0.01 18.59 13.50
C GLN A 278 -0.52 17.47 14.42
N GLY A 279 -1.13 17.82 15.55
CA GLY A 279 -1.80 16.86 16.44
C GLY A 279 -3.02 16.23 15.76
N GLU A 280 -3.91 17.05 15.19
CA GLU A 280 -5.08 16.58 14.45
C GLU A 280 -4.69 15.70 13.27
N GLN A 281 -3.64 16.04 12.51
CA GLN A 281 -3.15 15.23 11.41
C GLN A 281 -2.69 13.83 11.85
N ARG A 282 -2.03 13.71 13.01
CA ARG A 282 -1.64 12.40 13.57
C ARG A 282 -2.86 11.59 13.97
N THR A 283 -3.84 12.23 14.61
CA THR A 283 -5.11 11.58 14.98
C THR A 283 -5.85 11.11 13.75
N ILE A 284 -5.96 11.93 12.69
CA ILE A 284 -6.61 11.54 11.44
C ILE A 284 -5.90 10.34 10.80
N SER A 285 -4.57 10.37 10.65
CA SER A 285 -3.84 9.24 10.07
C SER A 285 -3.99 7.95 10.88
N TYR A 286 -3.99 8.06 12.21
CA TYR A 286 -4.23 6.94 13.11
C TYR A 286 -5.65 6.38 12.95
N VAL A 287 -6.66 7.24 12.94
CA VAL A 287 -8.07 6.85 12.84
C VAL A 287 -8.35 6.13 11.52
N ILE A 288 -7.83 6.62 10.39
CA ILE A 288 -8.01 5.97 9.08
C ILE A 288 -7.44 4.54 9.12
N LYS A 289 -6.22 4.37 9.64
CA LYS A 289 -5.59 3.04 9.75
C LYS A 289 -6.27 2.13 10.78
N ALA A 290 -6.77 2.69 11.89
CA ALA A 290 -7.55 1.95 12.88
C ALA A 290 -8.89 1.47 12.31
N ALA A 291 -9.57 2.29 11.51
CA ALA A 291 -10.77 1.89 10.78
C ALA A 291 -10.46 0.75 9.77
N MET A 292 -9.35 0.84 9.05
CA MET A 292 -8.88 -0.23 8.17
C MET A 292 -8.62 -1.53 8.93
N CYS A 293 -7.97 -1.47 10.10
CA CYS A 293 -7.74 -2.63 10.97
C CYS A 293 -9.06 -3.31 11.36
N ARG A 294 -10.06 -2.53 11.79
CA ARG A 294 -11.40 -3.04 12.14
C ARG A 294 -12.07 -3.74 10.96
N LEU A 295 -12.03 -3.16 9.76
CA LEU A 295 -12.61 -3.80 8.58
C LEU A 295 -11.86 -5.07 8.16
N LEU A 296 -10.54 -5.11 8.34
CA LEU A 296 -9.76 -6.32 8.08
C LEU A 296 -10.14 -7.44 9.04
N GLU A 297 -10.44 -7.13 10.31
CA GLU A 297 -10.92 -8.10 11.29
C GLU A 297 -12.30 -8.67 10.93
N GLU A 298 -13.20 -7.88 10.35
CA GLU A 298 -14.52 -8.36 9.89
C GLU A 298 -14.44 -9.33 8.70
N VAL A 299 -13.44 -9.15 7.84
CA VAL A 299 -13.25 -9.96 6.61
C VAL A 299 -12.36 -11.19 6.88
N ALA A 300 -11.63 -11.20 8.01
CA ALA A 300 -10.70 -12.26 8.39
C ALA A 300 -11.35 -13.39 9.20
#